data_AF-X1EZI3-F1
#
_entry.id   AF-X1EZI3-F1
#
_cell.length_a   1.000
_cell.length_b   1.000
_cell.length_c   1.000
_cell.angle_alpha   90.00
_cell.angle_beta   90.00
_cell.angle_gamma   90.00
#
_symmetry.space_group_name_H-M   'P 1'
#
loop_
_entity.id
_entity.type
_entity.pdbx_description
1 polymer ?
#
loop_
_entity_poly.entity_id
_entity_poly.type
_entity_poly.pdbx_seq_one_letter_code
_entity_poly.pdbx_strand_id
1 'polypeptide(L)' 'MKRYMYLFKEKDEVEIPYTCKLCLKEIPFKITKKEYQAVNKFPITKQLTHGDPAHKLIVHFNQYLEVENFEVVSF' A
#
# COMPACT_ATOMS: atom_id res chain seq x y z
N MET A 1 -8.49 18.38 -15.24
CA MET A 1 -9.18 17.62 -14.17
C MET A 1 -8.14 16.88 -13.34
N LYS A 2 -8.15 17.06 -12.01
CA LYS A 2 -7.02 16.65 -11.16
C LYS A 2 -7.11 15.15 -10.82
N ARG A 3 -6.09 14.36 -11.18
CA ARG A 3 -6.03 12.87 -11.10
C ARG A 3 -6.47 12.27 -9.74
N TYR A 4 -6.33 13.01 -8.65
CA TYR A 4 -6.70 12.57 -7.30
C TYR A 4 -8.20 12.33 -7.09
N MET A 5 -9.07 12.97 -7.89
CA MET A 5 -10.52 12.87 -7.70
C MET A 5 -11.03 11.45 -7.98
N TYR A 6 -10.39 10.75 -8.93
CA TYR A 6 -10.73 9.39 -9.31
C TYR A 6 -10.17 8.34 -8.34
N LEU A 7 -8.92 8.52 -7.89
CA LEU A 7 -8.26 7.54 -7.02
C LEU A 7 -8.91 7.44 -5.63
N PHE A 8 -9.42 8.56 -5.12
CA PHE A 8 -9.97 8.63 -3.77
C PHE A 8 -11.51 8.68 -3.72
N LYS A 9 -12.21 8.79 -4.87
CA LYS A 9 -13.69 8.83 -4.96
C LYS A 9 -14.33 9.71 -3.87
N GLU A 10 -13.83 10.94 -3.72
CA GLU A 10 -14.23 11.92 -2.70
C GLU A 10 -13.89 11.56 -1.23
N LYS A 11 -13.42 10.36 -0.91
CA LYS A 11 -13.00 9.94 0.45
C LYS A 11 -11.60 10.41 0.81
N ASP A 12 -11.28 10.59 2.08
CA ASP A 12 -9.95 11.07 2.50
C ASP A 12 -8.86 9.98 2.51
N GLU A 13 -9.25 8.74 2.25
CA GLU A 13 -8.39 7.58 2.22
C GLU A 13 -8.96 6.49 1.32
N VAL A 14 -8.07 5.60 0.89
CA VAL A 14 -8.40 4.35 0.22
C VAL A 14 -7.68 3.21 0.91
N GLU A 15 -8.36 2.08 1.00
CA GLU A 15 -7.78 0.82 1.45
C GLU A 15 -7.50 -0.06 0.23
N ILE A 16 -6.28 -0.56 0.14
CA ILE A 16 -5.81 -1.40 -0.96
C ILE A 16 -5.44 -2.74 -0.34
N PRO A 17 -6.21 -3.81 -0.62
CA PRO A 17 -5.87 -5.14 -0.12
C PRO A 17 -4.66 -5.68 -0.86
N TYR A 18 -3.75 -6.32 -0.12
CA TYR A 18 -2.67 -7.11 -0.72
C TYR A 18 -2.53 -8.45 -0.01
N THR A 19 -2.57 -9.54 -0.77
CA THR A 19 -2.35 -10.89 -0.24
C THR A 19 -0.87 -11.13 0.01
N CYS A 20 -0.50 -11.30 1.27
CA CYS A 20 0.87 -11.70 1.63
C CYS A 20 1.22 -13.04 0.99
N LYS A 21 2.32 -13.11 0.25
CA LYS A 21 2.72 -14.34 -0.46
C LYS A 21 3.33 -15.41 0.45
N LEU A 22 3.64 -15.08 1.71
CA LEU A 22 4.16 -16.06 2.67
C LEU A 22 3.04 -16.73 3.47
N CYS A 23 2.15 -15.96 4.10
CA CYS A 23 1.08 -16.53 4.94
C CYS A 23 -0.30 -16.57 4.27
N LEU A 24 -0.41 -16.12 3.01
CA LEU A 24 -1.63 -16.11 2.19
C LEU A 24 -2.81 -15.33 2.80
N LYS A 25 -2.56 -14.49 3.81
CA LYS A 25 -3.56 -13.61 4.41
C LYS A 25 -3.66 -12.31 3.61
N GLU A 26 -4.89 -11.81 3.48
CA GLU A 26 -5.14 -10.48 2.93
C GLU A 26 -4.81 -9.43 3.98
N ILE A 27 -3.98 -8.46 3.59
CA ILE A 27 -3.52 -7.37 4.44
C ILE A 27 -4.01 -6.04 3.82
N PRO A 28 -4.88 -5.28 4.50
CA PRO A 28 -5.31 -3.98 4.01
C PRO A 28 -4.24 -2.92 4.24
N PHE A 29 -3.86 -2.20 3.18
CA PHE A 29 -2.99 -1.03 3.27
C PHE A 29 -3.78 0.25 3.03
N LYS A 30 -3.76 1.13 4.02
CA LYS A 30 -4.44 2.42 3.97
C LYS A 30 -3.50 3.51 3.46
N ILE A 31 -3.93 4.23 2.42
CA ILE A 31 -3.24 5.42 1.89
C ILE A 31 -4.21 6.60 1.99
N THR A 32 -3.75 7.70 2.59
CA THR A 32 -4.58 8.91 2.73
C THR A 32 -4.33 9.88 1.58
N LYS A 33 -5.31 10.73 1.26
CA LYS A 33 -5.15 11.83 0.30
C LYS A 33 -3.94 12.70 0.67
N LYS A 34 -3.80 13.02 1.95
CA LYS A 34 -2.71 13.86 2.48
C LYS A 34 -1.35 13.23 2.22
N GLU A 35 -1.22 11.93 2.50
CA GLU A 35 -0.01 11.17 2.21
C GLU A 35 0.31 11.17 0.71
N TYR A 36 -0.68 10.83 -0.14
CA TYR A 36 -0.51 10.82 -1.59
C TYR A 36 -0.10 12.19 -2.15
N GLN A 37 -0.69 13.28 -1.64
CA GLN A 37 -0.36 14.65 -2.05
C GLN A 37 1.02 15.13 -1.56
N ALA A 38 1.54 14.55 -0.49
CA ALA A 38 2.87 14.87 0.04
C ALA A 38 4.01 14.13 -0.67
N VAL A 39 3.70 13.17 -1.54
CA VAL A 39 4.70 12.36 -2.26
C VAL A 39 5.28 13.17 -3.41
N ASN A 40 6.59 13.45 -3.32
CA ASN A 40 7.33 14.12 -4.40
C ASN A 40 7.72 13.15 -5.53
N LYS A 41 7.89 11.86 -5.21
CA LYS A 41 8.28 10.81 -6.15
C LYS A 41 7.72 9.46 -5.72
N PHE A 42 7.11 8.74 -6.65
CA PHE A 42 6.62 7.38 -6.44
C PHE A 42 7.76 6.34 -6.48
N PRO A 43 7.61 5.19 -5.81
CA PRO A 43 6.39 4.69 -5.13
C PRO A 43 6.11 5.22 -3.72
N ILE A 44 4.86 5.07 -3.27
CA ILE A 44 4.52 5.09 -1.84
C ILE A 44 4.88 3.72 -1.26
N THR A 45 5.67 3.70 -0.19
CA THR A 45 6.07 2.44 0.48
C THR A 45 5.29 2.27 1.78
N LYS A 46 4.65 1.12 1.95
CA LYS A 46 4.02 0.70 3.21
C LYS A 46 4.69 -0.57 3.71
N GLN A 47 4.72 -0.74 5.02
CA GLN A 47 5.25 -1.94 5.65
C GLN A 47 4.40 -2.38 6.84
N LEU A 48 4.30 -3.68 7.05
CA LEU A 48 3.60 -4.29 8.19
C LEU A 48 4.28 -5.60 8.58
N THR A 49 4.59 -5.75 9.87
CA THR A 49 4.97 -7.05 10.44
C THR A 49 3.72 -7.83 10.85
N HIS A 50 3.56 -9.05 10.36
CA HIS A 50 2.39 -9.89 10.65
C HIS A 50 2.72 -11.39 10.51
N GLY A 51 1.72 -12.24 10.78
CA GLY A 51 1.81 -13.69 10.58
C GLY A 51 2.47 -14.46 11.73
N ASP A 52 2.53 -15.78 11.57
CA ASP A 52 3.20 -16.73 12.46
C ASP A 52 3.89 -17.82 11.60
N PRO A 53 5.24 -17.86 11.54
CA PRO A 53 6.18 -16.96 12.18
C PRO A 53 6.04 -15.51 11.67
N ALA A 54 6.36 -14.56 12.54
CA ALA A 54 6.28 -13.13 12.21
C ALA A 54 7.24 -12.78 11.07
N HIS A 55 6.76 -12.03 10.09
CA HIS A 55 7.54 -11.56 8.94
C HIS A 55 7.10 -10.16 8.55
N LYS A 56 8.02 -9.40 7.96
CA LYS A 56 7.74 -8.06 7.45
C LYS A 56 7.32 -8.15 5.98
N LEU A 57 6.17 -7.57 5.66
CA LEU A 57 5.70 -7.34 4.30
C LEU A 57 5.88 -5.87 3.96
N ILE A 58 6.58 -5.60 2.86
CA ILE A 58 6.80 -4.26 2.30
C ILE A 58 6.10 -4.21 0.95
N VAL A 59 5.29 -3.17 0.70
CA VAL A 59 4.51 -3.01 -0.53
C VAL A 59 4.76 -1.62 -1.11
N HIS A 60 5.03 -1.57 -2.41
CA HIS A 60 5.29 -0.35 -3.18
C HIS A 60 4.11 -0.06 -4.10
N PHE A 61 3.48 1.09 -3.91
CA PHE A 61 2.33 1.55 -4.69
C PHE A 61 2.76 2.64 -5.68
N ASN A 62 2.42 2.45 -6.95
CA ASN A 62 2.70 3.40 -8.01
C ASN A 62 1.78 4.65 -7.94
N GLN A 63 1.90 5.57 -8.90
CA GLN A 63 1.08 6.78 -8.98
C GLN A 63 -0.43 6.53 -9.17
N TYR A 64 -0.83 5.31 -9.50
CA TYR A 64 -2.22 4.89 -9.67
C TYR A 64 -2.74 4.12 -8.44
N LEU A 65 -1.95 4.04 -7.37
CA LEU A 65 -2.24 3.25 -6.17
C LEU A 65 -2.35 1.74 -6.43
N GLU A 66 -1.71 1.28 -7.50
CA GLU A 66 -1.57 -0.14 -7.80
C GLU A 66 -0.22 -0.63 -7.26
N VAL A 67 -0.17 -1.90 -6.84
CA VAL A 67 1.07 -2.51 -6.36
C VAL A 67 2.01 -2.73 -7.55
N GLU A 68 3.15 -2.04 -7.55
CA GLU A 68 4.19 -2.24 -8.58
C GLU A 68 5.28 -3.21 -8.14
N ASN A 69 5.53 -3.31 -6.82
CA ASN A 69 6.50 -4.25 -6.27
C ASN A 69 6.17 -4.59 -4.80
N PHE A 70 6.71 -5.69 -4.29
CA PHE A 70 6.59 -6.11 -2.90
C PHE A 70 7.80 -6.93 -2.45
N GLU A 71 8.05 -6.95 -1.15
CA GLU A 71 9.08 -7.75 -0.52
C GLU A 71 8.54 -8.43 0.73
N VAL A 72 9.01 -9.65 1.01
CA VAL A 72 8.77 -10.35 2.27
C VAL A 72 10.11 -10.64 2.92
N VAL A 73 10.29 -10.14 4.15
CA VAL A 73 11.50 -10.34 4.94
C VAL A 73 11.13 -11.18 6.16
N SER A 74 11.59 -12.43 6.17
CA SER A 74 11.55 -13.31 7.34
C SER A 74 12.70 -13.00 8.30
N PHE A 75 12.48 -13.23 9.59
CA PHE A 75 13.47 -13.08 10.64
C PHE A 75 14.04 -14.42 11.07
#